data_AF-A0A835YWF2-F1
#
_entry.id   AF-A0A835YWF2-F1
#
_cell.length_a   1.000
_cell.length_b   1.000
_cell.length_c   1.000
_cell.angle_alpha   90.00
_cell.angle_beta   90.00
_cell.angle_gamma   90.00
#
_symmetry.space_group_name_H-M   'P 1'
#
loop_
_entity.id
_entity.type
_entity.pdbx_description
1 polymer ?
#
loop_
_entity_poly.entity_id
_entity_poly.type
_entity_poly.pdbx_seq_one_letter_code
_entity_poly.pdbx_strand_id
1 'polypeptide(L)'
;MHGPGFSEVLHGAKRWLLYPPRTHFKWDPSATTLQWLTDVYPALKAHERPLECVIAPGEVLYFPSAWYHAIINVAPYTAFVSSFT
;
A
#
# COMPACT_ATOMS: atom_id res chain seq x y z
N MET A 1 -11.98 -5.38 5.11
CA MET A 1 -11.69 -4.08 5.78
C MET A 1 -11.22 -4.41 7.18
N HIS A 2 -10.01 -4.03 7.56
CA HIS A 2 -9.43 -4.38 8.87
C HIS A 2 -9.23 -3.15 9.75
N GLY A 3 -8.99 -3.40 11.05
CA GLY A 3 -8.64 -2.38 12.04
C GLY A 3 -7.35 -1.63 11.71
N PRO A 4 -6.97 -0.65 12.55
CA PRO A 4 -5.71 0.07 12.37
C PRO A 4 -4.51 -0.85 12.64
N GLY A 5 -3.33 -0.41 12.22
CA GLY A 5 -2.11 -1.16 12.44
C GLY A 5 -0.85 -0.42 12.08
N PHE A 6 0.28 -1.08 12.35
CA PHE A 6 1.61 -0.61 12.02
C PHE A 6 2.27 -1.59 11.06
N SER A 7 3.13 -1.08 10.17
CA SER A 7 4.02 -1.89 9.34
C SER A 7 5.45 -1.40 9.50
N GLU A 8 6.33 -2.32 9.85
CA GLU A 8 7.76 -2.09 9.98
C GLU A 8 8.51 -2.98 8.97
N VAL A 9 9.50 -2.41 8.30
CA VAL A 9 10.40 -3.18 7.42
C VAL A 9 11.64 -3.58 8.21
N LEU A 10 11.96 -4.88 8.17
CA LEU A 10 13.16 -5.44 8.80
C LEU A 10 14.32 -5.53 7.79
N HIS A 11 14.00 -5.79 6.52
CA HIS A 11 14.95 -5.83 5.42
C HIS A 11 14.25 -5.52 4.09
N GLY A 12 14.95 -4.90 3.14
CA GLY A 12 14.40 -4.52 1.84
C GLY A 12 13.60 -3.22 1.90
N ALA A 13 12.54 -3.11 1.11
CA ALA A 13 11.71 -1.91 1.08
C ALA A 13 10.31 -2.23 0.55
N LYS A 14 9.31 -1.48 1.06
CA LYS A 14 7.91 -1.62 0.66
C LYS A 14 7.33 -0.30 0.21
N ARG A 15 6.76 -0.28 -1.00
CA ARG A 15 5.90 0.81 -1.45
C ARG A 15 4.48 0.55 -0.98
N TRP A 16 3.91 1.54 -0.30
CA TRP A 16 2.52 1.58 0.12
C TRP A 16 1.73 2.53 -0.77
N LEU A 17 0.53 2.12 -1.12
CA LEU A 17 -0.48 2.90 -1.83
C LEU A 17 -1.70 2.96 -0.93
N LEU A 18 -2.18 4.15 -0.60
CA LEU A 18 -3.17 4.39 0.45
C LEU A 18 -4.30 5.28 -0.11
N TYR A 19 -5.54 4.83 0.06
CA TYR A 19 -6.71 5.66 -0.15
C TYR A 19 -7.51 5.82 1.15
N PRO A 20 -8.01 7.03 1.44
CA PRO A 20 -8.86 7.24 2.59
C PRO A 20 -10.17 6.44 2.44
N PRO A 21 -10.86 6.16 3.56
CA PRO A 21 -12.17 5.54 3.54
C PRO A 21 -13.13 6.34 2.64
N ARG A 22 -14.08 5.64 2.02
CA ARG A 22 -15.10 6.22 1.11
C ARG A 22 -14.56 6.77 -0.21
N THR A 23 -13.30 6.52 -0.55
CA THR A 23 -12.81 6.77 -1.92
C THR A 23 -13.53 5.83 -2.89
N HIS A 24 -14.15 6.40 -3.93
CA HIS A 24 -14.80 5.62 -4.98
C HIS A 24 -13.79 5.33 -6.10
N PHE A 25 -13.37 4.08 -6.23
CA PHE A 25 -12.55 3.62 -7.35
C PHE A 25 -13.01 2.23 -7.79
N LYS A 26 -12.72 1.88 -9.05
CA LYS A 26 -12.94 0.52 -9.54
C LYS A 26 -11.84 -0.37 -8.98
N TRP A 27 -12.23 -1.31 -8.12
CA TRP A 27 -11.35 -2.33 -7.57
C TRP A 27 -11.67 -3.68 -8.19
N ASP A 28 -10.64 -4.35 -8.70
CA ASP A 28 -10.72 -5.74 -9.13
C ASP A 28 -10.08 -6.61 -8.04
N PRO A 29 -10.84 -7.44 -7.31
CA PRO A 29 -10.30 -8.33 -6.28
C PRO A 29 -9.32 -9.39 -6.81
N SER A 30 -9.37 -9.68 -8.11
CA SER A 30 -8.53 -10.69 -8.75
C SER A 30 -7.20 -10.13 -9.26
N ALA A 31 -7.09 -8.80 -9.39
CA ALA A 31 -5.88 -8.15 -9.86
C ALA A 31 -4.83 -8.06 -8.75
N THR A 32 -3.59 -8.40 -9.09
CA THR A 32 -2.45 -8.19 -8.18
C THR A 32 -2.09 -6.70 -8.10
N THR A 33 -1.40 -6.28 -7.03
CA THR A 33 -0.87 -4.90 -6.93
C THR A 33 0.00 -4.53 -8.13
N LEU A 34 0.84 -5.47 -8.61
CA LEU A 34 1.72 -5.24 -9.76
C LEU A 34 0.91 -5.03 -11.04
N GLN A 35 -0.12 -5.83 -11.26
CA GLN A 35 -1.00 -5.70 -12.41
C GLN A 35 -1.71 -4.35 -12.39
N TRP A 36 -2.30 -3.96 -11.25
CA TRP A 36 -2.94 -2.65 -11.12
C TRP A 36 -1.96 -1.49 -11.36
N LEU A 37 -0.73 -1.59 -10.85
CA LEU A 37 0.33 -0.60 -11.07
C LEU A 37 0.76 -0.49 -12.54
N THR A 38 0.62 -1.56 -13.32
CA THR A 38 0.99 -1.59 -14.74
C THR A 38 -0.15 -1.11 -15.62
N ASP A 39 -1.36 -1.60 -15.36
CA ASP A 39 -2.49 -1.48 -16.27
C ASP A 39 -3.40 -0.28 -15.95
N VAL A 40 -3.47 0.13 -14.68
CA VAL A 40 -4.43 1.15 -14.21
C VAL A 40 -3.70 2.42 -13.75
N TYR A 41 -2.70 2.29 -12.88
CA TYR A 41 -2.02 3.42 -12.26
C TYR A 41 -1.48 4.47 -13.25
N PRO A 42 -0.86 4.12 -14.40
CA PRO A 42 -0.33 5.10 -15.33
C PRO A 42 -1.40 6.01 -15.97
N ALA A 43 -2.64 5.53 -16.04
CA ALA A 43 -3.76 6.26 -16.61
C ALA A 43 -4.47 7.20 -15.62
N LEU A 44 -4.14 7.13 -14.31
CA LEU A 44 -4.77 7.95 -13.28
C LEU A 44 -4.32 9.41 -13.37
N LYS A 45 -5.30 10.33 -13.27
CA LYS A 45 -5.03 11.76 -13.07
C LYS A 45 -4.40 11.98 -11.70
N ALA A 46 -3.68 13.08 -11.53
CA ALA A 46 -2.99 13.39 -10.28
C ALA A 46 -3.89 13.34 -9.03
N HIS A 47 -5.13 13.81 -9.13
CA HIS A 47 -6.09 13.80 -8.01
C HIS A 47 -6.76 12.43 -7.76
N GLU A 48 -6.61 11.49 -8.68
CA GLU A 48 -7.10 10.11 -8.56
C GLU A 48 -6.03 9.18 -7.99
N ARG A 49 -4.77 9.63 -7.91
CA ARG A 49 -3.66 8.82 -7.40
C ARG A 49 -3.76 8.62 -5.88
N PRO A 50 -3.35 7.44 -5.38
CA PRO A 50 -3.27 7.19 -3.95
C PRO A 50 -2.21 8.07 -3.28
N LEU A 51 -2.32 8.22 -1.97
CA LEU A 51 -1.17 8.62 -1.17
C LEU A 51 -0.15 7.50 -1.22
N GLU A 52 1.12 7.82 -1.38
CA GLU A 52 2.15 6.80 -1.50
C GLU A 52 3.44 7.16 -0.77
N CYS A 53 4.08 6.13 -0.25
CA CYS A 53 5.40 6.21 0.36
C CYS A 53 6.14 4.89 0.17
N VAL A 54 7.45 4.94 0.29
CA VAL A 54 8.29 3.74 0.45
C VAL A 54 8.82 3.76 1.86
N ILE A 55 8.70 2.63 2.56
CA ILE A 55 9.34 2.43 3.86
C ILE A 55 10.49 1.44 3.73
N ALA A 56 11.58 1.72 4.43
CA ALA A 56 12.85 1.00 4.45
C ALA A 56 13.17 0.52 5.89
N PRO A 57 14.28 -0.21 6.12
CA PRO A 57 14.58 -0.76 7.44
C PRO A 57 14.71 0.33 8.51
N GLY A 58 14.04 0.14 9.64
CA GLY A 58 13.98 1.12 10.74
C GLY A 58 12.86 2.16 10.61
N GLU A 59 12.08 2.13 9.52
CA GLU A 59 10.90 2.98 9.35
C GLU A 59 9.61 2.22 9.66
N VAL A 60 8.64 2.93 10.25
CA VAL A 60 7.33 2.40 10.61
C VAL A 60 6.24 3.25 9.98
N LEU A 61 5.31 2.60 9.27
CA LEU A 61 4.09 3.22 8.79
C LEU A 61 2.93 2.87 9.73
N TYR A 62 2.20 3.88 10.19
CA TYR A 62 0.87 3.70 10.76
C TYR A 62 -0.20 3.82 9.67
N PHE A 63 -1.12 2.86 9.59
CA PHE A 63 -2.30 2.94 8.73
C PHE A 63 -3.58 2.96 9.59
N PRO A 64 -4.47 3.95 9.42
CA PRO A 64 -5.71 4.01 10.20
C PRO A 64 -6.72 2.96 9.78
N SER A 65 -7.71 2.73 10.63
CA SER A 65 -8.82 1.81 10.36
C SER A 65 -9.56 2.17 9.07
N ALA A 66 -10.00 1.14 8.34
CA ALA A 66 -10.78 1.26 7.11
C ALA A 66 -10.10 1.94 5.90
N TRP A 67 -8.80 2.24 5.98
CA TRP A 67 -8.04 2.72 4.83
C TRP A 67 -7.80 1.58 3.82
N TYR A 68 -8.09 1.85 2.55
CA TYR A 68 -7.70 0.94 1.48
C TYR A 68 -6.20 1.06 1.28
N HIS A 69 -5.54 -0.08 1.16
CA HIS A 69 -4.11 -0.11 0.90
C HIS A 69 -3.73 -1.26 -0.01
N ALA A 70 -2.78 -0.98 -0.89
CA ALA A 70 -2.08 -1.97 -1.69
C ALA A 70 -0.58 -1.81 -1.45
N ILE A 71 0.14 -2.93 -1.45
CA ILE A 71 1.55 -2.96 -1.08
C ILE A 71 2.31 -3.72 -2.15
N ILE A 72 3.50 -3.23 -2.50
CA ILE A 72 4.44 -3.94 -3.37
C ILE A 72 5.87 -3.87 -2.80
N ASN A 73 6.57 -5.00 -2.84
CA ASN A 73 7.99 -5.05 -2.48
C ASN A 73 8.81 -4.45 -3.62
N VAL A 74 9.73 -3.54 -3.30
CA VAL A 74 10.54 -2.82 -4.31
C VAL A 74 12.05 -3.10 -4.17
N ALA A 75 12.41 -4.06 -3.34
CA ALA A 75 13.77 -4.57 -3.19
C ALA A 75 13.84 -6.07 -3.61
N PRO A 76 15.02 -6.61 -3.97
CA PRO A 76 15.17 -8.01 -4.38
C PRO A 76 14.66 -9.01 -3.33
N TYR A 77 14.83 -8.70 -2.05
CA TYR A 77 14.32 -9.47 -0.92
C TYR A 77 13.68 -8.50 0.08
N THR A 78 12.57 -8.87 0.71
CA THR A 78 11.88 -8.01 1.68
C THR A 78 11.33 -8.84 2.84
N ALA A 79 11.66 -8.43 4.07
CA ALA A 79 11.13 -8.98 5.31
C ALA A 79 10.52 -7.84 6.12
N PHE A 80 9.33 -8.07 6.68
CA PHE A 80 8.55 -7.04 7.36
C PHE A 80 7.63 -7.69 8.40
N VAL A 81 7.15 -6.88 9.35
CA VAL A 81 6.10 -7.27 10.29
C VAL A 81 4.97 -6.26 10.22
N SER A 82 3.74 -6.74 10.30
CA SER A 82 2.56 -5.90 10.47
C SER A 82 1.81 -6.33 11.72
N SER A 83 1.54 -5.36 12.59
CA SER A 83 0.76 -5.55 13.81
C SER A 83 -0.60 -4.87 13.65
N PHE A 84 -1.64 -5.52 14.14
CA PHE A 84 -3.02 -5.05 14.08
C PHE A 84 -3.57 -4.94 15.50
N THR A 85 -4.38 -3.92 15.74
CA THR A 85 -5.03 -3.67 17.04
C THR A 85 -6.54 -3.82 16.94
#